data_AF-A0A1Q8ZV61-F1
#
_entry.id   AF-A0A1Q8ZV61-F1
#
_cell.length_a   1.000
_cell.length_b   1.000
_cell.length_c   1.000
_cell.angle_alpha   90.00
_cell.angle_beta   90.00
_cell.angle_gamma   90.00
#
_symmetry.space_group_name_H-M   'P 1'
#
loop_
_entity.id
_entity.type
_entity.pdbx_description
1 polymer ?
#
loop_
_entity_poly.entity_id
_entity_poly.type
_entity_poly.pdbx_seq_one_letter_code
_entity_poly.pdbx_strand_id
1 'polypeptide(L)'
;MAREPATGDQAASVSLNKNRIALRSLALPPASDVYVDRSSQNAGEDDVRQTLREYLDEINALIVLFDDVRLAYIDGQVFRDETLLDGGESFLRYFSASASLNPVTSEKGEFAAGQTAFDATSSFGAIVDHIASADPILLCDDLGDEWADFIGVTDDAGLTQISFYHAKHGALSLGASPFHVSVSQATKNLGNMTFPEGRLAAKLGLWGSTYNAPDQETQIPRTIRSNATDLAVALRRARTTPDARRRAVIVTSSLSRQAVADAFIAIQAGHKPAPSFVQLYWLLQSFFSACTEVGANGVVVCRP
;
A
#
# COMPACT_ATOMS: atom_id res chain seq x y z
N MET A 1 10.37 -9.80 -24.55
CA MET A 1 8.93 -10.17 -24.58
C MET A 1 8.58 -10.75 -23.22
N ALA A 2 7.46 -10.36 -22.65
CA ALA A 2 6.95 -10.93 -21.40
C ALA A 2 6.01 -12.11 -21.72
N ARG A 3 6.06 -13.15 -20.88
CA ARG A 3 5.23 -14.35 -21.01
C ARG A 3 4.34 -14.51 -19.79
N GLU A 4 3.15 -15.07 -19.98
CA GLU A 4 2.25 -15.41 -18.88
C GLU A 4 2.86 -16.59 -18.09
N PRO A 5 2.98 -16.52 -16.75
CA PRO A 5 3.70 -17.54 -15.97
C PRO A 5 3.08 -18.93 -15.98
N ALA A 6 1.75 -19.07 -16.13
CA ALA A 6 1.04 -20.33 -16.08
C ALA A 6 0.97 -21.06 -17.44
N THR A 7 0.79 -20.33 -18.54
CA THR A 7 0.62 -20.86 -19.90
C THR A 7 1.88 -20.73 -20.75
N GLY A 8 2.77 -19.78 -20.41
CA GLY A 8 3.96 -19.48 -21.20
C GLY A 8 3.70 -18.69 -22.48
N ASP A 9 2.44 -18.31 -22.73
CA ASP A 9 2.03 -17.53 -23.90
C ASP A 9 2.61 -16.12 -23.86
N GLN A 10 2.75 -15.50 -25.02
CA GLN A 10 3.23 -14.13 -25.08
C GLN A 10 2.17 -13.18 -24.49
N ALA A 11 2.49 -12.62 -23.33
CA ALA A 11 1.62 -11.71 -22.59
C ALA A 11 1.76 -10.26 -23.05
N ALA A 12 3.00 -9.80 -23.26
CA ALA A 12 3.28 -8.42 -23.63
C ALA A 12 4.63 -8.27 -24.34
N SER A 13 4.84 -7.14 -25.00
CA SER A 13 6.14 -6.75 -25.54
C SER A 13 6.42 -5.28 -25.32
N VAL A 14 7.70 -4.96 -25.18
CA VAL A 14 8.19 -3.58 -25.04
C VAL A 14 9.04 -3.20 -26.25
N SER A 15 9.11 -1.90 -26.54
CA SER A 15 10.05 -1.35 -27.52
C SER A 15 10.92 -0.28 -26.86
N LEU A 16 12.23 -0.35 -27.11
CA LEU A 16 13.16 0.68 -26.69
C LEU A 16 13.18 1.79 -27.74
N ASN A 17 12.70 2.98 -27.37
CA ASN A 17 12.78 4.18 -28.18
C ASN A 17 13.93 5.07 -27.67
N LYS A 18 14.28 6.11 -28.43
CA LYS A 18 15.37 7.04 -28.05
C LYS A 18 15.20 7.64 -26.65
N ASN A 19 13.96 7.95 -26.27
CA ASN A 19 13.67 8.71 -25.05
C ASN A 19 12.83 7.94 -24.03
N ARG A 20 12.34 6.73 -24.35
CA ARG A 20 11.45 5.97 -23.46
C ARG A 20 11.38 4.49 -23.81
N ILE A 21 10.97 3.66 -22.85
CA ILE A 21 10.55 2.27 -23.10
C ILE A 21 9.03 2.25 -23.18
N ALA A 22 8.47 1.77 -24.31
CA ALA A 22 7.03 1.77 -24.57
C ALA A 22 6.41 0.36 -24.49
N LEU A 23 5.13 0.28 -24.08
CA LEU A 23 4.31 -0.93 -24.14
C LEU A 23 3.81 -1.15 -25.56
N ARG A 24 4.54 -1.98 -26.30
CA ARG A 24 4.25 -2.26 -27.71
C ARG A 24 3.03 -3.16 -27.89
N SER A 25 2.84 -4.14 -27.01
CA SER A 25 1.68 -5.03 -27.06
C SER A 25 1.28 -5.50 -25.67
N LEU A 26 -0.03 -5.68 -25.46
CA LEU A 26 -0.62 -6.30 -24.28
C LEU A 26 -1.70 -7.27 -24.79
N ALA A 27 -1.40 -8.56 -24.73
CA ALA A 27 -2.22 -9.65 -25.28
C ALA A 27 -2.72 -10.61 -24.18
N LEU A 28 -2.68 -10.17 -22.92
CA LEU A 28 -3.23 -10.92 -21.79
C LEU A 28 -4.76 -10.82 -21.79
N PRO A 29 -5.52 -11.91 -21.94
CA PRO A 29 -6.95 -11.87 -21.70
C PRO A 29 -7.24 -11.61 -20.21
N PRO A 30 -8.23 -10.78 -19.86
CA PRO A 30 -9.17 -10.09 -20.74
C PRO A 30 -8.67 -8.73 -21.27
N ALA A 31 -7.47 -8.27 -20.89
CA ALA A 31 -6.96 -6.92 -21.18
C ALA A 31 -6.96 -6.54 -22.68
N SER A 32 -6.93 -7.52 -23.59
CA SER A 32 -7.04 -7.29 -25.04
C SER A 32 -8.37 -6.67 -25.47
N ASP A 33 -9.45 -6.90 -24.71
CA ASP A 33 -10.80 -6.42 -24.99
C ASP A 33 -11.26 -5.36 -23.98
N VAL A 34 -10.35 -4.83 -23.16
CA VAL A 34 -10.63 -3.78 -22.18
C VAL A 34 -10.34 -2.40 -22.79
N TYR A 35 -11.33 -1.52 -22.67
CA TYR A 35 -11.25 -0.12 -23.08
C TYR A 35 -11.36 0.79 -21.86
N VAL A 36 -10.75 1.96 -21.94
CA VAL A 36 -10.78 3.00 -20.91
C VAL A 36 -11.66 4.14 -21.43
N ASP A 37 -12.75 4.40 -20.71
CA ASP A 37 -13.68 5.51 -20.97
C ASP A 37 -13.49 6.61 -19.91
N ARG A 38 -13.73 7.87 -20.28
CA ARG A 38 -13.71 8.97 -19.31
C ARG A 38 -14.88 8.87 -18.34
N SER A 39 -14.62 9.08 -17.04
CA SER A 39 -15.66 9.01 -16.00
C SER A 39 -16.77 10.05 -16.12
N SER A 40 -16.57 11.09 -16.95
CA SER A 40 -17.56 12.13 -17.24
C SER A 40 -18.60 11.73 -18.30
N GLN A 41 -18.44 10.57 -18.94
CA GLN A 41 -19.32 10.07 -19.99
C GLN A 41 -19.85 8.68 -19.60
N ASN A 42 -20.97 8.27 -20.21
CA ASN A 42 -21.48 6.91 -20.00
C ASN A 42 -20.52 5.91 -20.65
N ALA A 43 -20.39 4.74 -20.03
CA ALA A 43 -19.57 3.66 -20.56
C ALA A 43 -20.04 3.29 -21.98
N GLY A 44 -19.13 3.38 -22.95
CA GLY A 44 -19.40 3.09 -24.37
C GLY A 44 -19.92 4.21 -25.23
N GLU A 45 -20.02 5.42 -24.67
CA GLU A 45 -20.41 6.62 -25.41
C GLU A 45 -19.22 7.57 -25.64
N ASP A 46 -18.00 7.17 -25.29
CA ASP A 46 -16.78 7.94 -25.56
C ASP A 46 -16.31 7.71 -27.00
N ASP A 47 -16.45 8.75 -27.83
CA ASP A 47 -15.98 8.78 -29.22
C ASP A 47 -14.45 8.61 -29.34
N VAL A 48 -13.69 8.80 -28.24
CA VAL A 48 -12.24 8.63 -28.16
C VAL A 48 -11.90 7.44 -27.25
N ARG A 49 -12.55 6.31 -27.47
CA ARG A 49 -12.24 5.06 -26.77
C ARG A 49 -10.79 4.63 -26.96
N GLN A 50 -10.06 4.53 -25.86
CA GLN A 50 -8.67 4.11 -25.83
C GLN A 50 -8.57 2.66 -25.32
N THR A 51 -7.71 1.84 -25.92
CA THR A 51 -7.46 0.49 -25.40
C THR A 51 -6.71 0.57 -24.06
N LEU A 52 -6.89 -0.42 -23.17
CA LEU A 52 -6.13 -0.49 -21.91
C LEU A 52 -4.61 -0.44 -22.15
N ARG A 53 -4.13 -1.09 -23.21
CA ARG A 53 -2.72 -1.03 -23.63
C ARG A 53 -2.26 0.41 -23.85
N GLU A 54 -3.00 1.18 -24.63
CA GLU A 54 -2.67 2.56 -24.97
C GLU A 54 -2.68 3.45 -23.73
N TYR A 55 -3.69 3.27 -22.89
CA TYR A 55 -3.81 4.02 -21.65
C TYR A 55 -2.60 3.77 -20.73
N LEU A 56 -2.25 2.49 -20.50
CA LEU A 56 -1.10 2.11 -19.68
C LEU A 56 0.23 2.62 -20.23
N ASP A 57 0.38 2.65 -21.56
CA ASP A 57 1.57 3.20 -22.25
C ASP A 57 1.63 4.73 -22.17
N GLU A 58 0.48 5.41 -22.18
CA GLU A 58 0.38 6.87 -22.05
C GLU A 58 0.76 7.33 -20.64
N ILE A 59 0.27 6.65 -19.60
CA ILE A 59 0.55 7.00 -18.21
C ILE A 59 1.89 6.42 -17.69
N ASN A 60 2.73 5.86 -18.57
CA ASN A 60 4.01 5.22 -18.23
C ASN A 60 3.91 4.14 -17.13
N ALA A 61 2.82 3.35 -17.11
CA ALA A 61 2.57 2.36 -16.05
C ALA A 61 3.54 1.17 -16.02
N LEU A 62 4.43 1.04 -17.00
CA LEU A 62 5.37 -0.07 -17.08
C LEU A 62 6.55 0.11 -16.12
N ILE A 63 6.84 -0.96 -15.39
CA ILE A 63 8.11 -1.15 -14.68
C ILE A 63 8.97 -2.12 -15.48
N VAL A 64 10.18 -1.70 -15.87
CA VAL A 64 11.17 -2.56 -16.55
C VAL A 64 12.41 -2.69 -15.69
N LEU A 65 12.77 -3.93 -15.38
CA LEU A 65 13.97 -4.27 -14.65
C LEU A 65 15.07 -4.70 -15.61
N PHE A 66 16.31 -4.31 -15.32
CA PHE A 66 17.48 -4.63 -16.13
C PHE A 66 18.29 -5.76 -15.52
N ASP A 67 19.22 -6.32 -16.30
CA ASP A 67 20.21 -7.28 -15.79
C ASP A 67 21.13 -6.63 -14.75
N ASP A 68 21.40 -5.32 -14.88
CA ASP A 68 21.96 -4.51 -13.81
C ASP A 68 20.85 -4.15 -12.82
N VAL A 69 20.88 -4.83 -11.67
CA VAL A 69 19.85 -4.75 -10.62
C VAL A 69 19.72 -3.38 -9.96
N ARG A 70 20.74 -2.52 -10.15
CA ARG A 70 20.73 -1.12 -9.71
C ARG A 70 19.87 -0.23 -10.58
N LEU A 71 19.48 -0.71 -11.76
CA LEU A 71 18.69 0.05 -12.71
C LEU A 71 17.25 -0.46 -12.73
N ALA A 72 16.31 0.48 -12.74
CA ALA A 72 14.92 0.21 -13.09
C ALA A 72 14.35 1.37 -13.91
N TYR A 73 13.46 1.06 -14.84
CA TYR A 73 12.67 2.04 -15.56
C TYR A 73 11.28 2.08 -14.94
N ILE A 74 10.88 3.22 -14.38
CA ILE A 74 9.64 3.44 -13.65
C ILE A 74 9.13 4.83 -14.02
N ASP A 75 7.83 4.98 -14.26
CA ASP A 75 7.21 6.28 -14.57
C ASP A 75 7.94 7.10 -15.66
N GLY A 76 8.34 6.41 -16.73
CA GLY A 76 8.97 7.06 -17.88
C GLY A 76 10.48 7.36 -17.71
N GLN A 77 11.06 7.07 -16.55
CA GLN A 77 12.45 7.43 -16.22
C GLN A 77 13.28 6.21 -15.82
N VAL A 78 14.60 6.26 -16.09
CA VAL A 78 15.55 5.27 -15.57
C VAL A 78 16.12 5.77 -14.25
N PHE A 79 15.87 5.00 -13.19
CA PHE A 79 16.44 5.21 -11.88
C PHE A 79 17.68 4.34 -11.70
N ARG A 80 18.63 4.86 -10.93
CA ARG A 80 19.80 4.14 -10.47
C ARG A 80 19.89 4.22 -8.96
N ASP A 81 19.99 3.06 -8.31
CA ASP A 81 20.10 2.95 -6.87
C ASP A 81 21.18 1.93 -6.49
N GLU A 82 22.18 2.39 -5.74
CA GLU A 82 23.30 1.55 -5.26
C GLU A 82 22.96 0.83 -3.95
N THR A 83 21.87 1.22 -3.26
CA THR A 83 21.46 0.67 -1.95
C THR A 83 21.32 -0.85 -1.98
N LEU A 84 20.91 -1.40 -3.13
CA LEU A 84 20.76 -2.85 -3.31
C LEU A 84 22.10 -3.60 -3.23
N LEU A 85 23.22 -2.95 -3.56
CA LEU A 85 24.57 -3.49 -3.44
C LEU A 85 25.27 -3.09 -2.13
N ASP A 86 24.89 -1.96 -1.54
CA ASP A 86 25.50 -1.40 -0.32
C ASP A 86 24.97 -2.04 0.99
N GLY A 87 24.32 -3.21 0.91
CA GLY A 87 23.82 -3.96 2.06
C GLY A 87 22.43 -3.53 2.56
N GLY A 88 21.75 -2.62 1.88
CA GLY A 88 20.33 -2.32 2.10
C GLY A 88 19.96 -1.66 3.43
N GLU A 89 20.92 -1.12 4.18
CA GLU A 89 20.65 -0.55 5.52
C GLU A 89 19.63 0.60 5.46
N SER A 90 19.77 1.51 4.50
CA SER A 90 18.81 2.61 4.29
C SER A 90 17.41 2.09 3.94
N PHE A 91 17.31 1.04 3.11
CA PHE A 91 16.05 0.40 2.77
C PHE A 91 15.40 -0.26 3.99
N LEU A 92 16.18 -0.96 4.82
CA LEU A 92 15.71 -1.60 6.05
C LEU A 92 15.19 -0.61 7.12
N ARG A 93 15.50 0.69 7.00
CA ARG A 93 14.95 1.74 7.90
C ARG A 93 13.47 2.02 7.67
N TYR A 94 12.93 1.67 6.50
CA TYR A 94 11.49 1.73 6.24
C TYR A 94 10.73 0.55 6.88
N PHE A 95 11.44 -0.45 7.41
CA PHE A 95 10.84 -1.66 7.99
C PHE A 95 10.85 -1.61 9.51
N SER A 96 9.67 -1.74 10.09
CA SER A 96 9.47 -1.99 11.51
C SER A 96 9.08 -3.44 11.73
N ALA A 97 9.86 -4.18 12.50
CA ALA A 97 9.53 -5.55 12.87
C ALA A 97 8.50 -5.56 14.02
N SER A 98 7.44 -6.35 13.88
CA SER A 98 6.46 -6.59 14.95
C SER A 98 6.21 -8.08 15.18
N ALA A 99 6.57 -8.56 16.37
CA ALA A 99 6.29 -9.94 16.78
C ALA A 99 4.79 -10.26 16.83
N SER A 100 3.92 -9.25 16.95
CA SER A 100 2.46 -9.44 16.91
C SER A 100 1.95 -9.99 15.58
N LEU A 101 2.75 -9.94 14.50
CA LEU A 101 2.39 -10.48 13.19
C LEU A 101 2.73 -11.96 13.02
N ASN A 102 3.45 -12.58 13.97
CA ASN A 102 3.77 -14.01 13.95
C ASN A 102 2.51 -14.90 14.10
N PRO A 103 1.62 -14.68 15.09
CA PRO A 103 0.42 -15.51 15.25
C PRO A 103 -0.70 -15.19 14.25
N VAL A 104 -0.51 -14.22 13.34
CA VAL A 104 -1.56 -13.80 12.40
C VAL A 104 -1.85 -14.89 11.36
N THR A 105 -3.10 -15.32 11.29
CA THR A 105 -3.61 -16.37 10.39
C THR A 105 -4.61 -15.87 9.35
N SER A 106 -5.06 -14.62 9.46
CA SER A 106 -6.00 -14.01 8.53
C SER A 106 -5.86 -12.49 8.52
N GLU A 107 -6.46 -11.83 7.53
CA GLU A 107 -6.44 -10.37 7.47
C GLU A 107 -7.36 -9.75 8.53
N LYS A 108 -8.61 -10.22 8.63
CA LYS A 108 -9.67 -9.62 9.46
C LYS A 108 -10.27 -10.56 10.51
N GLY A 109 -9.89 -11.83 10.52
CA GLY A 109 -10.51 -12.84 11.38
C GLY A 109 -11.78 -13.44 10.79
N GLU A 110 -12.51 -14.16 11.63
CA GLU A 110 -13.88 -14.58 11.36
C GLU A 110 -14.84 -13.64 12.10
N PHE A 111 -15.89 -13.21 11.39
CA PHE A 111 -16.90 -12.34 12.00
C PHE A 111 -18.01 -13.15 12.63
N ALA A 112 -18.43 -12.73 13.82
CA ALA A 112 -19.58 -13.30 14.52
C ALA A 112 -20.58 -12.22 14.93
N ALA A 113 -21.86 -12.58 14.99
CA ALA A 113 -22.91 -11.68 15.47
C ALA A 113 -22.59 -11.18 16.88
N GLY A 114 -22.65 -9.86 17.08
CA GLY A 114 -22.40 -9.26 18.39
C GLY A 114 -20.92 -9.15 18.79
N GLN A 115 -19.98 -9.58 17.94
CA GLN A 115 -18.54 -9.42 18.19
C GLN A 115 -18.20 -7.94 18.41
N THR A 116 -17.39 -7.63 19.42
CA THR A 116 -17.06 -6.25 19.83
C THR A 116 -15.60 -5.85 19.59
N ALA A 117 -14.76 -6.79 19.19
CA ALA A 117 -13.36 -6.56 18.82
C ALA A 117 -12.93 -7.47 17.67
N PHE A 118 -11.93 -7.05 16.90
CA PHE A 118 -11.29 -7.89 15.88
C PHE A 118 -10.51 -9.04 16.53
N ASP A 119 -10.38 -10.16 15.82
CA ASP A 119 -9.63 -11.32 16.32
C ASP A 119 -8.17 -10.97 16.56
N ALA A 120 -7.62 -11.33 17.72
CA ALA A 120 -6.22 -11.08 18.08
C ALA A 120 -5.22 -11.77 17.12
N THR A 121 -5.64 -12.83 16.42
CA THR A 121 -4.85 -13.53 15.39
C THR A 121 -5.12 -13.03 13.97
N SER A 122 -5.73 -11.85 13.82
CA SER A 122 -5.89 -11.16 12.54
C SER A 122 -4.90 -10.00 12.41
N SER A 123 -4.57 -9.58 11.18
CA SER A 123 -3.78 -8.35 10.98
C SER A 123 -4.48 -7.13 11.58
N PHE A 124 -5.81 -7.06 11.53
CA PHE A 124 -6.61 -6.00 12.14
C PHE A 124 -6.46 -5.98 13.67
N GLY A 125 -6.56 -7.13 14.32
CA GLY A 125 -6.32 -7.26 15.77
C GLY A 125 -4.89 -6.87 16.14
N ALA A 126 -3.89 -7.31 15.37
CA ALA A 126 -2.49 -6.92 15.58
C ALA A 126 -2.27 -5.41 15.46
N ILE A 127 -3.00 -4.72 14.57
CA ILE A 127 -2.99 -3.26 14.47
C ILE A 127 -3.57 -2.63 15.73
N VAL A 128 -4.78 -3.05 16.11
CA VAL A 128 -5.51 -2.49 17.24
C VAL A 128 -4.79 -2.72 18.57
N ASP A 129 -4.21 -3.89 18.80
CA ASP A 129 -3.69 -4.24 20.12
C ASP A 129 -2.21 -3.87 20.30
N HIS A 130 -1.45 -3.76 19.20
CA HIS A 130 0.00 -3.65 19.27
C HIS A 130 0.59 -2.55 18.40
N ILE A 131 0.31 -2.54 17.09
CA ILE A 131 1.04 -1.68 16.15
C ILE A 131 0.59 -0.21 16.25
N ALA A 132 -0.70 0.02 16.45
CA ALA A 132 -1.31 1.33 16.65
C ALA A 132 -1.74 1.56 18.11
N SER A 133 -1.17 0.80 19.07
CA SER A 133 -1.54 0.89 20.49
C SER A 133 -1.21 2.26 21.10
N ALA A 134 -0.20 2.92 20.56
CA ALA A 134 0.22 4.26 20.97
C ALA A 134 -0.62 5.39 20.34
N ASP A 135 -1.47 5.12 19.34
CA ASP A 135 -2.32 6.13 18.74
C ASP A 135 -3.53 6.40 19.66
N PRO A 136 -3.64 7.60 20.27
CA PRO A 136 -4.72 7.92 21.22
C PRO A 136 -6.10 7.97 20.57
N ILE A 137 -6.14 8.27 19.26
CA ILE A 137 -7.32 8.16 18.41
C ILE A 137 -7.00 7.09 17.37
N LEU A 138 -7.81 6.04 17.30
CA LEU A 138 -7.73 5.00 16.27
C LEU A 138 -9.12 4.76 15.69
N LEU A 139 -9.23 4.92 14.38
CA LEU A 139 -10.48 4.81 13.62
C LEU A 139 -10.35 3.66 12.63
N CYS A 140 -11.37 2.82 12.51
CA CYS A 140 -11.53 1.80 11.48
C CYS A 140 -12.30 2.41 10.30
N ASP A 141 -11.61 2.61 9.19
CA ASP A 141 -12.14 3.23 7.98
C ASP A 141 -12.40 2.23 6.84
N ASP A 142 -12.13 0.95 7.07
CA ASP A 142 -12.36 -0.17 6.16
C ASP A 142 -13.84 -0.30 5.70
N LEU A 143 -14.04 -0.89 4.51
CA LEU A 143 -15.27 -1.08 3.73
C LEU A 143 -15.71 0.14 2.91
N GLY A 144 -15.42 0.09 1.61
CA GLY A 144 -16.04 0.93 0.59
C GLY A 144 -15.12 2.01 0.04
N ASP A 145 -15.50 3.29 0.17
CA ASP A 145 -14.67 4.45 -0.18
C ASP A 145 -13.62 4.75 0.91
N GLU A 146 -12.92 3.72 1.36
CA GLU A 146 -11.94 3.77 2.44
C GLU A 146 -10.66 4.53 2.03
N TRP A 147 -10.15 5.32 2.98
CA TRP A 147 -8.84 5.97 2.90
C TRP A 147 -7.75 5.02 3.39
N ALA A 148 -8.04 4.20 4.39
CA ALA A 148 -7.16 3.16 4.92
C ALA A 148 -8.01 2.12 5.67
N ASP A 149 -7.40 1.01 6.11
CA ASP A 149 -8.11 0.09 7.01
C ASP A 149 -8.28 0.74 8.39
N PHE A 150 -7.19 1.35 8.89
CA PHE A 150 -7.21 2.15 10.11
C PHE A 150 -6.53 3.51 9.93
N ILE A 151 -7.02 4.50 10.68
CA ILE A 151 -6.44 5.84 10.77
C ILE A 151 -6.11 6.11 12.22
N GLY A 152 -4.81 6.23 12.51
CA GLY A 152 -4.28 6.66 13.80
C GLY A 152 -4.04 8.16 13.81
N VAL A 153 -4.45 8.85 14.88
CA VAL A 153 -4.13 10.27 15.10
C VAL A 153 -3.58 10.44 16.50
N THR A 154 -2.37 11.01 16.56
CA THR A 154 -1.74 11.52 17.77
C THR A 154 -1.72 13.04 17.69
N ASP A 155 -2.20 13.71 18.73
CA ASP A 155 -2.09 15.16 18.91
C ASP A 155 -1.78 15.41 20.39
N ASP A 156 -0.51 15.23 20.75
CA ASP A 156 -0.05 15.34 22.14
C ASP A 156 1.34 15.99 22.21
N ALA A 157 1.58 16.79 23.25
CA ALA A 157 2.87 17.41 23.57
C ALA A 157 3.56 18.15 22.40
N GLY A 158 2.78 18.73 21.47
CA GLY A 158 3.29 19.42 20.29
C GLY A 158 3.71 18.50 19.14
N LEU A 159 3.38 17.20 19.21
CA LEU A 159 3.50 16.25 18.12
C LEU A 159 2.12 15.91 17.57
N THR A 160 1.87 16.35 16.33
CA THR A 160 0.74 15.85 15.55
C THR A 160 1.23 14.79 14.57
N GLN A 161 0.65 13.60 14.63
CA GLN A 161 0.92 12.50 13.70
C GLN A 161 -0.39 11.92 13.17
N ILE A 162 -0.44 11.69 11.85
CA ILE A 162 -1.53 11.00 11.17
C ILE A 162 -0.94 9.75 10.50
N SER A 163 -1.44 8.58 10.87
CA SER A 163 -1.00 7.28 10.33
C SER A 163 -2.15 6.59 9.60
N PHE A 164 -1.93 6.21 8.35
CA PHE A 164 -2.86 5.36 7.59
C PHE A 164 -2.30 3.95 7.56
N TYR A 165 -3.05 2.98 8.09
CA TYR A 165 -2.65 1.58 8.15
C TYR A 165 -3.39 0.77 7.09
N HIS A 166 -2.64 0.01 6.30
CA HIS A 166 -3.13 -0.88 5.25
C HIS A 166 -2.71 -2.32 5.57
N ALA A 167 -3.66 -3.12 6.06
CA ALA A 167 -3.42 -4.47 6.52
C ALA A 167 -3.49 -5.48 5.37
N LYS A 168 -2.60 -6.45 5.40
CA LYS A 168 -2.66 -7.61 4.50
C LYS A 168 -2.21 -8.86 5.22
N HIS A 169 -2.82 -9.98 4.86
CA HIS A 169 -2.36 -11.31 5.24
C HIS A 169 -2.06 -12.15 3.99
N GLY A 170 -1.16 -13.11 4.14
CA GLY A 170 -0.75 -14.03 3.09
C GLY A 170 0.48 -14.84 3.49
N ALA A 171 0.91 -15.71 2.58
CA ALA A 171 2.11 -16.52 2.75
C ALA A 171 3.38 -15.65 2.76
N LEU A 172 4.38 -16.06 3.55
CA LEU A 172 5.70 -15.43 3.53
C LEU A 172 6.29 -15.46 2.13
N SER A 173 6.71 -14.30 1.63
CA SER A 173 7.26 -14.16 0.29
C SER A 173 8.23 -12.98 0.21
N LEU A 174 9.29 -13.15 -0.57
CA LEU A 174 10.19 -12.08 -1.02
C LEU A 174 9.85 -11.60 -2.44
N GLY A 175 8.69 -12.00 -2.98
CA GLY A 175 8.21 -11.55 -4.29
C GLY A 175 7.26 -10.35 -4.19
N ALA A 176 7.18 -9.55 -5.27
CA ALA A 176 6.34 -8.36 -5.33
C ALA A 176 4.83 -8.63 -5.39
N SER A 177 4.41 -9.74 -6.00
CA SER A 177 2.99 -10.03 -6.31
C SER A 177 2.04 -9.84 -5.12
N PRO A 178 2.31 -10.37 -3.91
CA PRO A 178 1.42 -10.18 -2.76
C PRO A 178 1.32 -8.74 -2.26
N PHE A 179 2.26 -7.86 -2.62
CA PHE A 179 2.36 -6.49 -2.10
C PHE A 179 1.75 -5.45 -3.02
N HIS A 180 1.53 -5.76 -4.30
CA HIS A 180 0.96 -4.80 -5.25
C HIS A 180 -0.37 -4.22 -4.78
N VAL A 181 -1.24 -5.04 -4.17
CA VAL A 181 -2.54 -4.57 -3.66
C VAL A 181 -2.34 -3.54 -2.53
N SER A 182 -1.54 -3.88 -1.52
CA SER A 182 -1.29 -3.00 -0.37
C SER A 182 -0.58 -1.71 -0.77
N VAL A 183 0.42 -1.80 -1.66
CA VAL A 183 1.12 -0.63 -2.20
C VAL A 183 0.16 0.25 -2.98
N SER A 184 -0.66 -0.32 -3.86
CA SER A 184 -1.63 0.44 -4.66
C SER A 184 -2.67 1.13 -3.78
N GLN A 185 -3.20 0.45 -2.77
CA GLN A 185 -4.16 1.02 -1.82
C GLN A 185 -3.55 2.16 -0.99
N ALA A 186 -2.31 1.99 -0.51
CA ALA A 186 -1.62 3.03 0.23
C ALA A 186 -1.31 4.25 -0.64
N THR A 187 -0.77 4.05 -1.83
CA THR A 187 -0.45 5.12 -2.78
C THR A 187 -1.70 5.90 -3.22
N LYS A 188 -2.81 5.20 -3.51
CA LYS A 188 -4.09 5.81 -3.91
C LYS A 188 -4.58 6.86 -2.90
N ASN A 189 -4.32 6.62 -1.61
CA ASN A 189 -4.92 7.39 -0.52
C ASN A 189 -3.98 8.41 0.12
N LEU A 190 -2.76 8.58 -0.40
CA LEU A 190 -1.79 9.57 0.07
C LEU A 190 -2.37 11.00 0.11
N GLY A 191 -3.14 11.39 -0.90
CA GLY A 191 -3.80 12.71 -0.93
C GLY A 191 -4.83 12.91 0.19
N ASN A 192 -5.43 11.84 0.71
CA ASN A 192 -6.43 11.90 1.78
C ASN A 192 -5.81 12.05 3.18
N MET A 193 -4.49 11.89 3.33
CA MET A 193 -3.77 12.08 4.59
C MET A 193 -3.74 13.55 5.06
N THR A 194 -4.19 14.48 4.21
CA THR A 194 -4.43 15.88 4.57
C THR A 194 -5.81 16.11 5.19
N PHE A 195 -6.63 15.07 5.30
CA PHE A 195 -8.04 15.12 5.70
C PHE A 195 -8.84 16.20 4.93
N PRO A 196 -9.07 16.00 3.62
CA PRO A 196 -9.83 16.96 2.81
C PRO A 196 -11.20 17.26 3.45
N GLU A 197 -11.47 18.53 3.71
CA GLU A 197 -12.63 18.97 4.50
C GLU A 197 -13.97 18.49 3.93
N GLY A 198 -14.12 18.55 2.60
CA GLY A 198 -15.33 18.10 1.90
C GLY A 198 -15.62 16.60 2.05
N ARG A 199 -14.61 15.78 2.37
CA ARG A 199 -14.78 14.33 2.57
C ARG A 199 -14.80 13.95 4.06
N LEU A 200 -14.16 14.73 4.93
CA LEU A 200 -14.06 14.45 6.36
C LEU A 200 -15.43 14.37 7.06
N ALA A 201 -16.39 15.21 6.67
CA ALA A 201 -17.73 15.21 7.28
C ALA A 201 -18.47 13.88 7.08
N ALA A 202 -18.40 13.30 5.87
CA ALA A 202 -18.99 12.00 5.58
C ALA A 202 -18.30 10.88 6.38
N LYS A 203 -16.97 10.97 6.51
CA LYS A 203 -16.16 10.02 7.28
C LYS A 203 -16.47 10.03 8.77
N LEU A 204 -16.72 11.18 9.38
CA LEU A 204 -17.15 11.27 10.77
C LEU A 204 -18.46 10.50 11.04
N GLY A 205 -19.41 10.54 10.10
CA GLY A 205 -20.64 9.73 10.18
C GLY A 205 -20.34 8.23 10.16
N LEU A 206 -19.46 7.79 9.25
CA LEU A 206 -19.00 6.40 9.18
C LEU A 206 -18.33 5.97 10.49
N TRP A 207 -17.37 6.75 11.01
CA TRP A 207 -16.61 6.40 12.22
C TRP A 207 -17.43 6.43 13.52
N GLY A 208 -18.60 7.07 13.50
CA GLY A 208 -19.58 7.03 14.60
C GLY A 208 -20.45 5.78 14.64
N SER A 209 -20.29 4.84 13.69
CA SER A 209 -21.08 3.61 13.59
C SER A 209 -20.29 2.35 14.00
N THR A 210 -20.94 1.19 13.95
CA THR A 210 -20.28 -0.12 14.07
C THR A 210 -19.73 -0.59 12.72
N TYR A 211 -18.69 -1.40 12.77
CA TYR A 211 -18.16 -2.10 11.62
C TYR A 211 -19.08 -3.29 11.30
N ASN A 212 -19.73 -3.28 10.15
CA ASN A 212 -20.59 -4.39 9.71
C ASN A 212 -19.96 -5.03 8.49
N ALA A 213 -19.46 -6.25 8.64
CA ALA A 213 -18.91 -7.01 7.54
C ALA A 213 -20.02 -7.31 6.51
N PRO A 214 -19.70 -7.49 5.22
CA PRO A 214 -20.70 -7.68 4.16
C PRO A 214 -21.76 -8.74 4.47
N ASP A 215 -21.36 -9.83 5.14
CA ASP A 215 -22.23 -10.97 5.45
C ASP A 215 -22.53 -11.13 6.94
N GLN A 216 -22.03 -10.23 7.80
CA GLN A 216 -22.18 -10.36 9.25
C GLN A 216 -22.17 -9.00 9.96
N GLU A 217 -23.31 -8.65 10.56
CA GLU A 217 -23.39 -7.50 11.47
C GLU A 217 -22.59 -7.77 12.74
N THR A 218 -21.72 -6.83 13.11
CA THR A 218 -20.93 -6.89 14.34
C THR A 218 -21.28 -5.71 15.25
N GLN A 219 -20.73 -5.70 16.46
CA GLN A 219 -20.80 -4.58 17.40
C GLN A 219 -19.42 -3.95 17.63
N ILE A 220 -18.46 -4.19 16.72
CA ILE A 220 -17.14 -3.57 16.76
C ILE A 220 -17.31 -2.08 16.47
N PRO A 221 -16.95 -1.15 17.37
CA PRO A 221 -17.04 0.27 17.09
C PRO A 221 -16.02 0.67 16.03
N ARG A 222 -16.40 1.54 15.08
CA ARG A 222 -15.42 2.08 14.11
C ARG A 222 -14.47 3.09 14.76
N THR A 223 -14.92 3.84 15.76
CA THR A 223 -14.00 4.54 16.66
C THR A 223 -13.49 3.54 17.69
N ILE A 224 -12.35 2.90 17.40
CA ILE A 224 -11.76 1.85 18.24
C ILE A 224 -11.33 2.42 19.59
N ARG A 225 -10.76 3.62 19.56
CA ARG A 225 -10.44 4.43 20.75
C ARG A 225 -10.32 5.89 20.38
N SER A 226 -10.59 6.77 21.34
CA SER A 226 -10.38 8.20 21.25
C SER A 226 -10.24 8.78 22.65
N ASN A 227 -9.19 9.55 22.88
CA ASN A 227 -9.06 10.38 24.09
C ASN A 227 -9.65 11.80 23.91
N ALA A 228 -10.11 12.14 22.70
CA ALA A 228 -10.64 13.46 22.39
C ALA A 228 -12.08 13.61 22.92
N THR A 229 -12.37 14.75 23.54
CA THR A 229 -13.74 15.14 23.92
C THR A 229 -14.63 15.31 22.69
N ASP A 230 -14.07 15.84 21.60
CA ASP A 230 -14.74 15.99 20.31
C ASP A 230 -13.79 15.52 19.20
N LEU A 231 -14.16 14.41 18.56
CA LEU A 231 -13.38 13.79 17.48
C LEU A 231 -13.26 14.72 16.26
N ALA A 232 -14.33 15.43 15.89
CA ALA A 232 -14.31 16.32 14.73
C ALA A 232 -13.36 17.50 14.95
N VAL A 233 -13.32 18.05 16.16
CA VAL A 233 -12.37 19.11 16.52
C VAL A 233 -10.93 18.59 16.48
N ALA A 234 -10.66 17.41 17.04
CA ALA A 234 -9.32 16.82 17.03
C ALA A 234 -8.81 16.57 15.60
N LEU A 235 -9.64 16.00 14.72
CA LEU A 235 -9.24 15.74 13.32
C LEU A 235 -9.05 17.03 12.52
N ARG A 236 -9.85 18.08 12.77
CA ARG A 236 -9.64 19.39 12.15
C ARG A 236 -8.33 20.04 12.60
N ARG A 237 -7.98 19.92 13.90
CA ARG A 237 -6.67 20.39 14.40
C ARG A 237 -5.52 19.65 13.74
N ALA A 238 -5.62 18.31 13.65
CA ALA A 238 -4.61 17.50 12.99
C ALA A 238 -4.41 17.89 11.51
N ARG A 239 -5.50 18.21 10.81
CA ARG A 239 -5.46 18.75 9.44
C ARG A 239 -4.69 20.06 9.33
N THR A 240 -4.97 21.02 10.22
CA THR A 240 -4.44 22.39 10.10
C THR A 240 -3.05 22.56 10.70
N THR A 241 -2.53 21.55 11.38
CA THR A 241 -1.22 21.61 12.02
C THR A 241 -0.10 21.59 10.96
N PRO A 242 0.71 22.66 10.82
CA PRO A 242 1.67 22.79 9.73
C PRO A 242 2.78 21.72 9.72
N ASP A 243 3.20 21.27 10.90
CA ASP A 243 4.27 20.29 11.13
C ASP A 243 3.73 18.87 11.39
N ALA A 244 2.45 18.63 11.08
CA ALA A 244 1.84 17.32 11.20
C ALA A 244 2.61 16.27 10.38
N ARG A 245 3.09 15.23 11.07
CA ARG A 245 3.80 14.12 10.44
C ARG A 245 2.79 13.13 9.88
N ARG A 246 3.01 12.71 8.63
CA ARG A 246 2.14 11.76 7.94
C ARG A 246 2.88 10.44 7.74
N ARG A 247 2.22 9.31 8.00
CA ARG A 247 2.76 7.97 7.80
C ARG A 247 1.79 7.09 7.03
N ALA A 248 2.20 6.59 5.86
CA ALA A 248 1.49 5.55 5.15
C ALA A 248 2.12 4.21 5.52
N VAL A 249 1.38 3.34 6.21
CA VAL A 249 1.89 2.16 6.89
C VAL A 249 1.28 0.91 6.27
N ILE A 250 2.08 0.12 5.57
CA ILE A 250 1.68 -1.22 5.13
C ILE A 250 1.95 -2.18 6.29
N VAL A 251 0.93 -2.90 6.75
CA VAL A 251 1.03 -3.88 7.82
C VAL A 251 0.80 -5.26 7.24
N THR A 252 1.81 -6.12 7.28
CA THR A 252 1.74 -7.41 6.57
C THR A 252 2.44 -8.55 7.29
N SER A 253 1.73 -9.66 7.46
CA SER A 253 2.32 -10.91 7.96
C SER A 253 3.07 -11.69 6.86
N SER A 254 2.98 -11.25 5.61
CA SER A 254 3.52 -11.94 4.43
C SER A 254 4.99 -11.64 4.15
N LEU A 255 5.64 -10.85 5.00
CA LEU A 255 7.05 -10.50 4.88
C LEU A 255 7.75 -10.66 6.23
N SER A 256 9.03 -11.05 6.19
CA SER A 256 9.93 -11.00 7.34
C SER A 256 11.01 -9.97 7.08
N ARG A 257 11.26 -9.10 8.06
CA ARG A 257 12.34 -8.12 8.00
C ARG A 257 13.70 -8.83 7.94
N GLN A 258 13.89 -9.90 8.71
CA GLN A 258 15.09 -10.72 8.67
C GLN A 258 15.31 -11.32 7.28
N ALA A 259 14.28 -11.87 6.64
CA ALA A 259 14.42 -12.43 5.28
C ALA A 259 14.84 -11.37 4.23
N VAL A 260 14.38 -10.12 4.37
CA VAL A 260 14.84 -9.00 3.52
C VAL A 260 16.31 -8.66 3.81
N ALA A 261 16.71 -8.62 5.07
CA ALA A 261 18.09 -8.38 5.46
C ALA A 261 19.04 -9.48 4.94
N ASP A 262 18.65 -10.75 5.08
CA ASP A 262 19.41 -11.89 4.58
C ASP A 262 19.60 -11.84 3.06
N ALA A 263 18.57 -11.38 2.32
CA ALA A 263 18.67 -11.17 0.88
C ALA A 263 19.73 -10.10 0.54
N PHE A 264 19.77 -8.96 1.26
CA PHE A 264 20.81 -7.95 1.05
C PHE A 264 22.20 -8.46 1.43
N ILE A 265 22.35 -9.20 2.53
CA ILE A 265 23.62 -9.81 2.93
C ILE A 265 24.13 -10.75 1.83
N ALA A 266 23.26 -11.57 1.26
CA ALA A 266 23.62 -12.47 0.16
C ALA A 266 24.10 -11.70 -1.09
N ILE A 267 23.40 -10.61 -1.44
CA ILE A 267 23.78 -9.73 -2.57
C ILE A 267 25.13 -9.07 -2.32
N GLN A 268 25.36 -8.54 -1.13
CA GLN A 268 26.62 -7.92 -0.75
C GLN A 268 27.79 -8.93 -0.78
N ALA A 269 27.53 -10.20 -0.48
CA ALA A 269 28.47 -11.30 -0.63
C ALA A 269 28.71 -11.74 -2.10
N GLY A 270 28.10 -11.07 -3.08
CA GLY A 270 28.28 -11.32 -4.51
C GLY A 270 27.29 -12.32 -5.12
N HIS A 271 26.27 -12.78 -4.38
CA HIS A 271 25.23 -13.63 -4.95
C HIS A 271 24.28 -12.81 -5.82
N LYS A 272 23.88 -13.37 -6.97
CA LYS A 272 22.88 -12.74 -7.82
C LYS A 272 21.51 -12.73 -7.10
N PRO A 273 20.84 -11.58 -6.95
CA PRO A 273 19.52 -11.54 -6.33
C PRO A 273 18.48 -12.30 -7.15
N ALA A 274 17.49 -12.85 -6.44
CA ALA A 274 16.32 -13.43 -7.09
C ALA A 274 15.54 -12.32 -7.85
N PRO A 275 15.08 -12.56 -9.09
CA PRO A 275 14.29 -11.57 -9.84
C PRO A 275 13.05 -11.09 -9.09
N SER A 276 12.39 -11.98 -8.33
CA SER A 276 11.23 -11.66 -7.50
C SER A 276 11.56 -10.67 -6.38
N PHE A 277 12.76 -10.76 -5.80
CA PHE A 277 13.24 -9.81 -4.78
C PHE A 277 13.56 -8.45 -5.39
N VAL A 278 14.18 -8.41 -6.58
CA VAL A 278 14.44 -7.15 -7.29
C VAL A 278 13.11 -6.44 -7.62
N GLN A 279 12.08 -7.19 -8.01
CA GLN A 279 10.73 -6.64 -8.19
C GLN A 279 10.15 -6.06 -6.89
N LEU A 280 10.28 -6.78 -5.77
CA LEU A 280 9.80 -6.32 -4.47
C LEU A 280 10.50 -5.03 -4.05
N TYR A 281 11.83 -4.99 -4.21
CA TYR A 281 12.67 -3.82 -3.92
C TYR A 281 12.16 -2.58 -4.65
N TRP A 282 12.05 -2.65 -5.97
CA TRP A 282 11.64 -1.50 -6.79
C TRP A 282 10.18 -1.11 -6.57
N LEU A 283 9.30 -2.07 -6.29
CA LEU A 283 7.91 -1.78 -5.92
C LEU A 283 7.84 -0.96 -4.63
N LEU A 284 8.56 -1.38 -3.58
CA LEU A 284 8.57 -0.67 -2.30
C LEU A 284 9.33 0.65 -2.38
N GLN A 285 10.42 0.72 -3.15
CA GLN A 285 11.14 1.97 -3.39
C GLN A 285 10.24 3.00 -4.07
N SER A 286 9.43 2.59 -5.05
CA SER A 286 8.43 3.46 -5.69
C SER A 286 7.39 3.97 -4.69
N PHE A 287 6.92 3.09 -3.78
CA PHE A 287 6.01 3.47 -2.71
C PHE A 287 6.63 4.50 -1.75
N PHE A 288 7.87 4.29 -1.29
CA PHE A 288 8.55 5.22 -0.39
C PHE A 288 8.79 6.58 -1.05
N SER A 289 9.16 6.59 -2.33
CA SER A 289 9.29 7.82 -3.13
C SER A 289 7.96 8.57 -3.25
N ALA A 290 6.86 7.88 -3.59
CA ALA A 290 5.53 8.48 -3.69
C ALA A 290 5.06 9.08 -2.36
N CYS A 291 5.35 8.41 -1.23
CA CYS A 291 5.09 8.96 0.10
C CYS A 291 5.88 10.26 0.32
N THR A 292 7.18 10.23 0.01
CA THR A 292 8.08 11.38 0.21
C THR A 292 7.63 12.60 -0.61
N GLU A 293 7.17 12.38 -1.84
CA GLU A 293 6.68 13.43 -2.74
C GLU A 293 5.50 14.23 -2.16
N VAL A 294 4.61 13.58 -1.40
CA VAL A 294 3.48 14.23 -0.73
C VAL A 294 3.79 14.67 0.72
N GLY A 295 5.05 14.61 1.14
CA GLY A 295 5.46 14.93 2.52
C GLY A 295 5.02 13.91 3.57
N ALA A 296 4.80 12.64 3.17
CA ALA A 296 4.52 11.53 4.06
C ALA A 296 5.72 10.57 4.16
N ASN A 297 5.73 9.75 5.21
CA ASN A 297 6.71 8.69 5.39
C ASN A 297 6.06 7.34 5.10
N GLY A 298 6.58 6.60 4.14
CA GLY A 298 6.18 5.21 3.92
C GLY A 298 6.82 4.30 4.96
N VAL A 299 6.07 3.35 5.51
CA VAL A 299 6.57 2.36 6.49
C VAL A 299 5.99 0.99 6.17
N VAL A 300 6.80 -0.06 6.30
CA VAL A 300 6.34 -1.44 6.28
C VAL A 300 6.47 -2.03 7.68
N VAL A 301 5.37 -2.42 8.29
CA VAL A 301 5.36 -3.22 9.52
C VAL A 301 5.20 -4.68 9.12
N CYS A 302 6.19 -5.50 9.44
CA CYS A 302 6.21 -6.90 9.04
C CYS A 302 6.70 -7.81 10.17
N ARG A 303 6.73 -9.13 9.93
CA ARG A 303 7.27 -10.08 10.91
C ARG A 303 8.76 -9.77 11.14
N PRO A 304 9.29 -10.10 12.34
CA PRO A 304 10.72 -9.98 12.62
C PRO A 304 11.60 -10.63 11.55
#